data_AF-A0A924TT50-F1
#
_entry.id   AF-A0A924TT50-F1
#
_cell.length_a   1.000
_cell.length_b   1.000
_cell.length_c   1.000
_cell.angle_alpha   90.00
_cell.angle_beta   90.00
_cell.angle_gamma   90.00
#
_symmetry.space_group_name_H-M   'P 1'
#
loop_
_entity.id
_entity.type
_entity.pdbx_description
1 polymer ?
#
loop_
_entity_poly.entity_id
_entity_poly.type
_entity_poly.pdbx_seq_one_letter_code
_entity_poly.pdbx_strand_id
1 'polypeptide(L)'
;QRAFPIIPCTLCGSQENLQRKQVGLMLREWEKKHPGRIESMFSALQNVVPSHLMDSNRYDFKGLKTTGIASEDGDKAFDAEEFSPTALPGLQVVSL
;
A
#
# COMPACT_ATOMS: atom_id res chain seq x y z
N GLN A 1 -3.25 -45.02 -3.94
CA GLN A 1 -2.33 -43.88 -4.15
C GLN A 1 -2.91 -43.01 -5.25
N ARG A 2 -3.14 -41.72 -5.00
CA ARG A 2 -3.65 -40.80 -6.03
C ARG A 2 -2.47 -40.38 -6.90
N ALA A 3 -2.48 -40.75 -8.18
CA ALA A 3 -1.47 -40.31 -9.14
C ALA A 3 -1.77 -38.85 -9.50
N PHE A 4 -1.06 -37.92 -8.87
CA PHE A 4 -1.02 -36.53 -9.34
C PHE A 4 -0.06 -36.50 -10.53
N PRO A 5 -0.54 -36.35 -11.78
CA PRO A 5 0.37 -36.22 -12.91
C PRO A 5 1.28 -35.03 -12.64
N ILE A 6 2.59 -35.29 -12.55
CA ILE A 6 3.59 -34.23 -12.48
C ILE A 6 3.46 -33.46 -13.78
N ILE A 7 2.88 -32.26 -13.73
CA ILE A 7 2.70 -31.40 -14.88
C ILE A 7 4.10 -31.09 -15.41
N PRO A 8 4.44 -31.46 -16.66
CA PRO A 8 5.79 -31.30 -17.16
C PRO A 8 6.19 -29.82 -17.16
N CYS A 9 7.38 -29.54 -16.63
CA CYS A 9 7.97 -28.20 -16.45
C CYS A 9 8.05 -27.38 -17.77
N THR A 10 7.85 -28.02 -18.92
CA THR A 10 7.77 -27.38 -20.23
C THR A 10 6.55 -26.48 -20.41
N LEU A 11 5.45 -26.70 -19.67
CA LEU A 11 4.24 -25.86 -19.77
C LEU A 11 4.45 -24.43 -19.24
N CYS A 12 5.37 -24.23 -18.30
CA CYS A 12 5.68 -22.91 -17.71
C CYS A 12 6.56 -22.04 -18.62
N GLY A 13 7.24 -22.63 -19.60
CA GLY A 13 8.19 -21.94 -20.48
C GLY A 13 7.65 -21.58 -21.87
N SER A 14 6.69 -22.36 -22.38
CA SER A 14 6.31 -22.36 -23.80
C SER A 14 4.93 -21.75 -24.12
N GLN A 15 4.24 -21.15 -23.16
CA GLN A 15 2.93 -20.51 -23.39
C GLN A 15 3.11 -19.02 -23.75
N GLU A 16 2.32 -18.52 -24.69
CA GLU A 16 2.39 -17.13 -25.17
C GLU A 16 1.92 -16.12 -24.09
N ASN A 17 0.95 -16.51 -23.24
CA ASN A 17 0.36 -15.65 -22.21
C ASN A 17 0.89 -15.93 -20.80
N LEU A 18 2.21 -16.09 -20.65
CA LEU A 18 2.80 -16.36 -19.35
C LEU A 18 2.76 -15.12 -18.45
N GLN A 19 1.69 -15.03 -17.66
CA GLN A 19 1.49 -14.01 -16.63
C GLN A 19 2.71 -13.89 -15.71
N ARG A 20 3.37 -15.00 -15.38
CA ARG A 20 4.58 -14.99 -14.55
C ARG A 20 5.76 -14.27 -15.23
N LYS A 21 5.91 -14.38 -16.56
CA LYS A 21 6.92 -13.63 -17.32
C LYS A 21 6.58 -12.14 -17.39
N GLN A 22 5.30 -11.81 -17.59
CA GLN A 22 4.80 -10.43 -17.61
C GLN A 22 5.02 -9.73 -16.26
N VAL A 23 4.66 -10.38 -15.15
CA VAL A 23 4.93 -9.88 -13.80
C VAL A 23 6.44 -9.71 -13.57
N GLY A 24 7.27 -10.65 -14.03
CA GLY A 24 8.73 -10.53 -13.94
C GLY A 24 9.30 -9.33 -14.71
N LEU A 25 8.71 -8.96 -15.84
CA LEU A 25 9.06 -7.75 -16.58
C LEU A 25 8.62 -6.50 -15.82
N MET A 26 7.38 -6.47 -15.33
CA MET A 26 6.83 -5.36 -14.53
C MET A 26 7.70 -5.07 -13.30
N LEU A 27 8.12 -6.10 -12.56
CA LEU A 27 9.02 -5.94 -11.41
C LEU A 27 10.36 -5.32 -11.81
N ARG A 28 10.96 -5.77 -12.92
CA ARG A 28 12.21 -5.19 -13.43
C ARG A 28 12.06 -3.74 -13.88
N GLU A 29 10.93 -3.37 -14.46
CA GLU A 29 10.66 -1.97 -14.81
C GLU A 29 10.47 -1.08 -13.58
N TRP A 30 9.80 -1.60 -12.55
CA TRP A 30 9.61 -0.91 -11.29
C TRP A 30 10.93 -0.61 -10.59
N GLU A 31 11.86 -1.55 -10.58
CA GLU A 31 13.20 -1.34 -10.02
C GLU A 31 13.98 -0.26 -10.77
N LYS A 32 13.88 -0.22 -12.11
CA LYS A 32 14.50 0.85 -12.92
C LYS A 32 13.92 2.23 -12.62
N LYS A 33 12.61 2.32 -12.43
CA LYS A 33 11.92 3.60 -12.16
C LYS A 33 12.10 4.05 -10.71
N HIS A 34 12.20 3.10 -9.77
CA HIS A 34 12.27 3.35 -8.34
C HIS A 34 13.24 2.33 -7.69
N PRO A 35 14.55 2.63 -7.67
CA PRO A 35 15.54 1.75 -7.07
C PRO A 35 15.22 1.47 -5.59
N GLY A 36 15.37 0.23 -5.15
CA GLY A 36 15.07 -0.19 -3.77
C GLY A 36 13.62 -0.62 -3.53
N ARG A 37 12.77 -0.55 -4.57
CA ARG A 37 11.35 -0.92 -4.46
C ARG A 37 11.19 -2.41 -4.27
N ILE A 38 11.97 -3.25 -4.96
CA ILE A 38 11.85 -4.71 -4.82
C ILE A 38 12.21 -5.14 -3.39
N GLU A 39 13.24 -4.56 -2.78
CA GLU A 39 13.69 -4.82 -1.42
C GLU A 39 12.64 -4.39 -0.40
N SER A 40 12.00 -3.23 -0.64
CA SER A 40 10.89 -2.74 0.18
C SER A 40 9.69 -3.69 0.11
N MET A 41 9.34 -4.16 -1.09
CA MET A 41 8.28 -5.16 -1.28
C MET A 41 8.62 -6.48 -0.57
N PHE A 42 9.87 -6.95 -0.67
CA PHE A 42 10.31 -8.18 -0.01
C PHE A 42 10.23 -8.06 1.51
N SER A 43 10.66 -6.93 2.07
CA SER A 43 10.55 -6.63 3.49
C SER A 43 9.08 -6.57 3.95
N ALA A 44 8.20 -6.00 3.12
CA ALA A 44 6.77 -5.94 3.42
C ALA A 44 6.12 -7.34 3.47
N LEU A 45 6.57 -8.29 2.65
CA LEU A 45 6.07 -9.68 2.69
C LEU A 45 6.39 -10.39 4.01
N GLN A 46 7.46 -10.00 4.69
CA GLN A 46 7.85 -10.56 5.99
C GLN A 46 7.12 -9.89 7.17
N ASN A 47 6.65 -8.66 6.98
CA ASN A 47 6.01 -7.84 8.02
C ASN A 47 4.50 -7.76 7.79
N VAL A 48 3.80 -8.84 8.10
CA VAL A 48 2.34 -8.93 7.90
C VAL A 48 1.61 -8.25 9.06
N VAL A 49 0.87 -7.19 8.75
CA VAL A 49 -0.04 -6.52 9.70
C VAL A 49 -1.45 -7.07 9.51
N PRO A 50 -2.03 -7.77 10.52
CA PRO A 50 -3.34 -8.43 10.37
C PRO A 50 -4.49 -7.51 9.96
N SER A 51 -4.47 -6.24 10.39
CA SER A 51 -5.50 -5.26 10.03
C SER A 51 -5.59 -4.99 8.53
N HIS A 52 -4.47 -5.10 7.79
CA HIS A 52 -4.45 -4.89 6.34
C HIS A 52 -4.97 -6.09 5.53
N LEU A 53 -5.10 -7.27 6.15
CA LEU A 53 -5.57 -8.46 5.47
C LEU A 53 -7.10 -8.56 5.39
N MET A 54 -7.83 -7.62 6.00
CA MET A 54 -9.30 -7.62 6.09
C MET A 54 -9.88 -8.95 6.66
N ASP A 55 -9.07 -9.72 7.40
CA ASP A 55 -9.47 -11.01 7.96
C ASP A 55 -10.00 -10.82 9.38
N SER A 56 -11.33 -10.85 9.52
CA SER A 56 -12.01 -10.71 10.82
C SER A 56 -11.68 -11.82 11.84
N ASN A 57 -11.11 -12.95 11.42
CA ASN A 57 -10.63 -13.98 12.35
C ASN A 57 -9.25 -13.64 12.94
N ARG A 58 -8.48 -12.79 12.25
CA ARG A 58 -7.11 -12.42 12.61
C ARG A 58 -7.02 -11.03 13.20
N TYR A 59 -8.02 -10.18 12.96
CA TYR A 59 -8.11 -8.84 13.52
C TYR A 59 -9.54 -8.52 13.93
N ASP A 60 -9.75 -8.08 15.18
CA ASP A 60 -11.07 -7.71 15.69
C ASP A 60 -11.46 -6.30 15.23
N PHE A 61 -12.07 -6.22 14.05
CA PHE A 61 -12.61 -4.97 13.53
C PHE A 61 -13.84 -4.47 14.30
N LYS A 62 -14.58 -5.35 15.00
CA LYS A 62 -15.83 -4.96 15.69
C LYS A 62 -15.55 -4.29 17.02
N GLY A 63 -14.50 -4.73 17.70
CA GLY A 63 -14.05 -4.20 18.99
C GLY A 63 -13.10 -3.00 18.89
N LEU A 64 -12.95 -2.37 17.72
CA LEU A 64 -12.13 -1.18 17.55
C LEU A 64 -12.56 -0.08 18.52
N LYS A 65 -11.62 0.38 19.35
CA LYS A 65 -11.83 1.48 20.30
C LYS A 65 -10.96 2.65 19.90
N THR A 66 -11.53 3.85 19.96
CA THR A 66 -10.76 5.08 19.85
C THR A 66 -9.94 5.27 21.13
N THR A 67 -8.69 5.70 20.98
CA THR A 67 -7.80 6.02 22.11
C THR A 67 -8.21 7.32 22.81
N GLY A 68 -9.02 8.15 22.15
CA GLY A 68 -9.47 9.45 22.66
C GLY A 68 -8.40 10.54 22.66
N ILE A 69 -7.22 10.24 22.12
CA ILE A 69 -6.08 11.15 22.01
C ILE A 69 -5.96 11.54 20.53
N ALA A 70 -5.95 12.84 20.25
CA ALA A 70 -5.70 13.34 18.90
C ALA A 70 -4.28 12.97 18.48
N SER A 71 -4.14 12.37 17.30
CA SER A 71 -2.86 12.03 16.69
C SER A 71 -2.58 13.00 15.55
N GLU A 72 -1.36 13.53 15.46
CA GLU A 72 -0.96 14.41 14.37
C GLU A 72 -1.02 13.70 13.01
N ASP A 73 -0.67 12.40 13.00
CA ASP A 73 -0.77 11.48 11.86
C ASP A 73 -2.16 10.81 11.72
N GLY A 74 -3.18 11.35 12.41
CA GLY A 74 -4.55 10.86 12.30
C GLY A 74 -5.16 11.08 10.92
N ASP A 75 -6.31 10.44 10.67
CA ASP A 75 -7.08 10.70 9.46
C ASP A 75 -7.66 12.13 9.50
N LYS A 76 -7.20 12.98 8.58
CA LYS A 76 -7.65 14.37 8.42
C LYS A 76 -8.70 14.55 7.33
N ALA A 77 -9.25 13.46 6.79
CA ALA A 77 -10.15 13.52 5.63
C ALA A 77 -11.39 14.42 5.82
N PHE A 78 -11.79 14.69 7.07
CA PHE A 78 -12.92 15.56 7.42
C PHE A 78 -12.53 16.79 8.26
N ASP A 79 -11.23 17.04 8.44
CA ASP A 79 -10.78 18.21 9.17
C ASP A 79 -10.99 19.48 8.33
N ALA A 80 -11.27 20.60 8.99
CA ALA A 80 -11.35 21.87 8.31
C ALA A 80 -9.96 22.25 7.76
N GLU A 81 -9.91 22.66 6.49
CA GLU A 81 -8.67 23.14 5.89
C GLU A 81 -8.21 24.42 6.61
N GLU A 82 -7.12 24.32 7.39
CA GLU A 82 -6.46 25.47 7.97
C GLU A 82 -5.60 26.15 6.91
N PHE A 83 -6.21 27.12 6.21
CA PHE A 83 -5.45 28.02 5.35
C PHE A 83 -4.67 29.00 6.21
N SER A 84 -3.35 28.81 6.32
CA SER A 84 -2.47 29.87 6.80
C SER A 84 -2.59 31.03 5.81
N PRO A 85 -3.06 32.23 6.23
CA PRO A 85 -3.02 33.37 5.33
C PRO A 85 -1.55 33.68 5.09
N THR A 86 -1.06 33.33 3.90
CA THR A 86 0.19 33.89 3.41
C THR A 86 -0.04 35.39 3.40
N ALA A 87 0.58 36.11 4.33
CA ALA A 87 0.52 37.56 4.34
C ALA A 87 1.07 38.01 2.99
N LEU A 88 0.17 38.39 2.07
CA LEU A 88 0.57 39.10 0.87
C LEU A 88 1.26 40.36 1.38
N PRO A 89 2.52 40.63 0.99
CA PRO A 89 3.22 41.82 1.45
C PRO A 89 2.46 43.04 0.92
N GLY A 90 1.65 43.67 1.78
CA GLY A 90 0.98 44.93 1.49
C GLY A 90 -0.53 45.02 1.76
N LEU A 91 -1.24 43.99 2.22
CA LEU A 91 -2.67 44.11 2.52
C LEU A 91 -2.92 44.30 4.03
N GLN A 92 -3.06 45.57 4.46
CA GLN A 92 -3.60 45.88 5.78
C GLN A 92 -5.12 45.69 5.77
N VAL A 93 -5.59 44.67 6.50
CA VAL A 93 -7.02 44.48 6.78
C VAL A 93 -7.42 45.55 7.78
N VAL A 94 -8.23 46.52 7.35
CA VAL A 94 -8.87 47.48 8.25
C VAL A 94 -10.03 46.77 8.93
N SER A 95 -9.91 46.53 10.23
CA SER A 95 -11.00 46.08 11.09
C SER A 95 -11.89 47.28 11.45
N LEU A 96 -13.18 47.20 11.10
CA LEU A 96 -14.24 48.08 11.60
C LEU A 96 -14.52 47.83 13.09
#